data_AF-G8TR95-F1
#
_entry.id   AF-G8TR95-F1
#
_cell.length_a   1.000
_cell.length_b   1.000
_cell.length_c   1.000
_cell.angle_alpha   90.00
_cell.angle_beta   90.00
_cell.angle_gamma   90.00
#
_symmetry.space_group_name_H-M   'P 1'
#
loop_
_entity.id
_entity.type
_entity.pdbx_description
1 polymer ?
#
loop_
_entity_poly.entity_id
_entity_poly.type
_entity_poly.pdbx_seq_one_letter_code
_entity_poly.pdbx_strand_id
1 'polypeptide(L)'
;MSGRGDNNKQGTSGRGASHQSGQAFADTRPTQRKPENRKLYDLLIDEVPYLVNTEAFTYNGEQRYYVSVNGGPQHVFTWDPDLKRLAALDTDEDSATLPEALEEELSNRLQADLPH
;
A
#
# COMPACT_ATOMS: atom_id res chain seq x y z
N MET A 1 -19.52 -69.30 2.89
CA MET A 1 -19.55 -68.10 3.76
C MET A 1 -18.26 -67.33 3.56
N SER A 2 -18.39 -66.02 3.35
CA SER A 2 -17.37 -65.05 2.95
C SER A 2 -16.35 -64.76 4.06
N GLY A 3 -15.14 -64.37 3.68
CA GLY A 3 -14.16 -63.79 4.61
C GLY A 3 -12.73 -63.81 4.10
N ARG A 4 -12.45 -63.09 2.99
CA ARG A 4 -11.08 -62.71 2.61
C ARG A 4 -10.62 -61.59 3.54
N GLY A 5 -9.55 -61.83 4.30
CA GLY A 5 -8.74 -60.78 4.88
C GLY A 5 -7.47 -60.67 4.05
N ASP A 6 -7.16 -59.47 3.55
CA ASP A 6 -5.84 -59.16 3.01
C ASP A 6 -5.46 -57.72 3.31
N ASN A 7 -4.19 -57.62 3.68
CA ASN A 7 -3.59 -56.55 4.45
C ASN A 7 -3.29 -55.29 3.64
N ASN A 8 -3.39 -54.19 4.37
CA ASN A 8 -3.05 -52.84 4.00
C ASN A 8 -1.52 -52.61 4.05
N LYS A 9 -1.01 -52.01 2.95
CA LYS A 9 0.14 -51.11 2.80
C LYS A 9 1.54 -51.59 3.20
N GLN A 10 2.33 -51.86 2.15
CA GLN A 10 3.79 -51.83 2.13
C GLN A 10 4.29 -50.38 2.27
N GLY A 11 5.27 -50.19 3.13
CA GLY A 11 5.99 -48.94 3.33
C GLY A 11 7.01 -48.69 2.21
N THR A 12 7.07 -47.44 1.75
CA THR A 12 8.02 -46.94 0.77
C THR A 12 9.28 -46.42 1.48
N SER A 13 10.46 -46.92 1.08
CA SER A 13 11.75 -46.30 1.36
C SER A 13 12.57 -46.22 0.07
N GLY A 14 12.89 -44.99 -0.34
CA GLY A 14 14.25 -44.62 -0.71
C GLY A 14 14.69 -44.63 -2.18
N ARG A 15 15.03 -43.42 -2.65
CA ARG A 15 16.07 -43.04 -3.64
C ARG A 15 15.83 -43.27 -5.15
N GLY A 16 15.69 -42.14 -5.84
CA GLY A 16 16.73 -41.73 -6.80
C GLY A 16 16.29 -41.50 -8.25
N ALA A 17 16.36 -40.22 -8.64
CA ALA A 17 16.57 -39.70 -10.00
C ALA A 17 15.44 -39.90 -11.03
N SER A 18 14.64 -38.85 -11.20
CA SER A 18 14.12 -38.47 -12.51
C SER A 18 14.01 -36.94 -12.54
N HIS A 19 14.89 -36.33 -13.33
CA HIS A 19 14.77 -34.94 -13.73
C HIS A 19 13.43 -34.74 -14.44
N GLN A 20 12.52 -33.95 -13.89
CA GLN A 20 11.63 -33.14 -14.71
C GLN A 20 11.04 -31.98 -13.93
N SER A 21 11.15 -30.81 -14.56
CA SER A 21 10.41 -29.60 -14.28
C SER A 21 10.45 -29.10 -12.84
N GLY A 22 11.54 -28.38 -12.54
CA GLY A 22 11.42 -27.17 -11.73
C GLY A 22 10.38 -26.27 -12.37
N GLN A 23 9.11 -26.47 -12.01
CA GLN A 23 8.10 -25.44 -12.07
C GLN A 23 8.58 -24.42 -11.06
N ALA A 24 9.34 -23.45 -11.57
CA ALA A 24 9.50 -22.19 -10.91
C ALA A 24 8.10 -21.78 -10.47
N PHE A 25 7.88 -21.73 -9.17
CA PHE A 25 6.92 -20.79 -8.62
C PHE A 25 7.46 -19.46 -9.11
N ALA A 26 7.02 -19.05 -10.32
CA ALA A 26 7.05 -17.66 -10.69
C ALA A 26 6.29 -17.03 -9.54
N ASP A 27 7.06 -16.42 -8.64
CA ASP A 27 6.59 -15.53 -7.62
C ASP A 27 5.95 -14.39 -8.42
N THR A 28 4.74 -14.61 -8.90
CA THR A 28 3.78 -13.60 -9.30
C THR A 28 3.21 -13.01 -8.02
N ARG A 29 4.06 -12.72 -7.02
CA ARG A 29 3.80 -11.50 -6.27
C ARG A 29 3.93 -10.43 -7.33
N PRO A 30 2.88 -9.63 -7.59
CA PRO A 30 3.11 -8.41 -8.33
C PRO A 30 4.27 -7.75 -7.59
N THR A 31 5.43 -7.67 -8.25
CA THR A 31 6.50 -6.78 -7.83
C THR A 31 5.78 -5.48 -7.59
N GLN A 32 5.71 -5.08 -6.32
CA GLN A 32 4.97 -3.93 -5.86
C GLN A 32 5.50 -2.78 -6.69
N ARG A 33 4.82 -2.50 -7.81
CA ARG A 33 5.15 -1.40 -8.69
C ARG A 33 5.03 -0.24 -7.75
N LYS A 34 6.16 0.39 -7.42
CA LYS A 34 6.18 1.68 -6.75
C LYS A 34 5.06 2.47 -7.42
N PRO A 35 3.94 2.74 -6.75
CA PRO A 35 2.75 3.16 -7.45
C PRO A 35 3.13 4.42 -8.20
N GLU A 36 2.83 4.43 -9.49
CA GLU A 36 3.09 5.53 -10.41
C GLU A 36 2.51 6.87 -9.91
N ASN A 37 1.65 6.80 -8.91
CA ASN A 37 0.98 7.91 -8.24
C ASN A 37 1.63 8.33 -6.90
N ARG A 38 2.82 7.82 -6.56
CA ARG A 38 3.56 8.21 -5.35
C ARG A 38 4.42 9.43 -5.61
N LYS A 39 4.24 10.48 -4.80
CA LYS A 39 4.96 11.76 -4.86
C LYS A 39 5.58 12.07 -3.51
N LEU A 40 6.78 12.63 -3.55
CA LEU A 40 7.52 13.08 -2.38
C LEU A 40 7.65 14.59 -2.46
N TYR A 41 7.29 15.27 -1.39
CA TYR A 41 7.43 16.71 -1.24
C TYR A 41 8.40 16.97 -0.10
N ASP A 42 9.43 17.76 -0.38
CA ASP A 42 10.32 18.33 0.62
C ASP A 42 9.82 19.76 0.87
N LEU A 43 9.19 19.98 2.02
CA LEU A 43 8.54 21.24 2.38
C LEU A 43 9.29 21.86 3.56
N LEU A 44 9.56 23.17 3.51
CA LEU A 44 10.16 23.91 4.62
C LEU A 44 9.13 24.91 5.14
N ILE A 45 8.60 24.66 6.34
CA ILE A 45 7.48 25.42 6.91
C ILE A 45 7.92 25.93 8.28
N ASP A 46 7.91 27.25 8.48
CA ASP A 46 8.39 27.89 9.70
C ASP A 46 9.79 27.40 10.15
N GLU A 47 10.70 27.26 9.17
CA GLU A 47 12.08 26.75 9.36
C GLU A 47 12.16 25.27 9.79
N VAL A 48 11.02 24.55 9.84
CA VAL A 48 10.94 23.12 10.11
C VAL A 48 10.83 22.34 8.80
N PRO A 49 11.76 21.42 8.50
CA PRO A 49 11.68 20.58 7.31
C PRO A 49 10.67 19.43 7.50
N TYR A 50 9.81 19.26 6.49
CA TYR A 50 8.82 18.20 6.39
C TYR A 50 9.04 17.39 5.12
N LEU A 51 9.34 16.11 5.27
CA LEU A 51 9.33 15.15 4.17
C LEU A 51 7.96 14.50 4.09
N VAL A 52 7.15 14.93 3.14
CA VAL A 52 5.80 14.40 2.94
C VAL A 52 5.80 13.42 1.79
N ASN A 53 5.26 12.24 2.03
CA ASN A 53 5.05 11.22 1.02
C ASN A 53 3.55 11.05 0.78
N THR A 54 3.10 11.31 -0.44
CA THR A 54 1.71 11.13 -0.84
C THR A 54 1.59 10.04 -1.89
N GLU A 55 0.57 9.20 -1.78
CA GLU A 55 0.27 8.19 -2.77
C GLU A 55 -1.22 8.22 -3.10
N ALA A 56 -1.56 8.64 -4.32
CA ALA A 56 -2.95 8.76 -4.74
C ALA A 56 -3.53 7.39 -5.12
N PHE A 57 -4.76 7.14 -4.67
CA PHE A 57 -5.54 5.97 -4.99
C PHE A 57 -7.03 6.33 -5.12
N THR A 58 -7.79 5.46 -5.76
CA THR A 58 -9.24 5.63 -5.91
C THR A 58 -9.97 4.58 -5.10
N TYR A 59 -10.95 5.00 -4.30
CA TYR A 59 -11.79 4.11 -3.50
C TYR A 59 -13.24 4.52 -3.66
N ASN A 60 -14.10 3.59 -4.10
CA ASN A 60 -15.52 3.86 -4.40
C ASN A 60 -15.76 5.04 -5.36
N GLY A 61 -14.82 5.28 -6.29
CA GLY A 61 -14.90 6.41 -7.23
C GLY A 61 -14.44 7.75 -6.66
N GLU A 62 -14.02 7.80 -5.39
CA GLU A 62 -13.45 8.98 -4.75
C GLU A 62 -11.92 8.94 -4.82
N GLN A 63 -11.31 10.10 -5.07
CA GLN A 63 -9.87 10.24 -5.01
C GLN A 63 -9.41 10.42 -3.56
N ARG A 64 -8.47 9.56 -3.16
CA ARG A 64 -7.90 9.51 -1.82
C ARG A 64 -6.38 9.44 -1.90
N TYR A 65 -5.74 9.81 -0.81
CA TYR A 65 -4.31 9.93 -0.69
C TYR A 65 -3.87 9.26 0.59
N TYR A 66 -2.93 8.34 0.46
CA TYR A 66 -2.11 7.95 1.59
C TYR A 66 -1.04 9.01 1.79
N VAL A 67 -0.97 9.58 2.98
CA VAL A 67 0.00 10.62 3.33
C VAL A 67 0.79 10.14 4.55
N SER A 68 2.11 10.19 4.45
CA SER A 68 3.00 10.02 5.61
C SER A 68 3.98 11.18 5.69
N VAL A 69 4.21 11.66 6.91
CA VAL A 69 5.06 12.82 7.18
C VAL A 69 6.27 12.38 7.98
N ASN A 70 7.47 12.78 7.54
CA ASN A 70 8.75 12.49 8.21
C ASN A 70 8.99 10.99 8.46
N GLY A 71 8.47 10.12 7.59
CA GLY A 71 8.54 8.67 7.76
C GLY A 71 7.67 8.11 8.89
N GLY A 72 6.76 8.92 9.42
CA GLY A 72 5.78 8.53 10.42
C GLY A 72 4.65 7.63 9.88
N PRO A 73 3.59 7.43 10.68
CA PRO A 73 2.44 6.64 10.28
C PRO A 73 1.81 7.19 8.98
N GLN A 74 1.25 6.27 8.22
CA GLN A 74 0.54 6.57 6.97
C GLN A 74 -0.93 6.75 7.28
N HIS A 75 -1.47 7.88 6.84
CA HIS A 75 -2.86 8.26 7.05
C HIS A 75 -3.59 8.43 5.72
N VAL A 76 -4.90 8.20 5.73
CA VAL A 76 -5.79 8.35 4.59
C VAL A 76 -6.48 9.69 4.64
N PHE A 77 -6.29 10.45 3.56
CA PHE A 77 -6.99 11.69 3.31
C PHE A 77 -7.82 11.56 2.04
N THR A 78 -8.97 12.23 1.99
CA THR A 78 -9.68 12.48 0.74
C THR A 78 -9.39 13.88 0.26
N TRP A 79 -9.40 14.08 -1.06
CA TRP A 79 -9.32 15.42 -1.62
C TRP A 79 -10.73 16.00 -1.71
N ASP A 80 -10.93 17.13 -1.04
CA ASP A 80 -12.15 17.91 -1.12
C ASP A 80 -11.97 18.99 -2.21
N PRO A 81 -12.58 18.83 -3.40
CA PRO A 81 -12.41 19.79 -4.49
C PRO A 81 -13.13 21.12 -4.23
N ASP A 82 -14.16 21.14 -3.39
CA ASP A 82 -14.92 22.34 -3.04
C ASP A 82 -14.10 23.23 -2.11
N LEU A 83 -13.42 22.61 -1.13
CA LEU A 83 -12.55 23.29 -0.17
C LEU A 83 -11.10 23.40 -0.64
N LYS A 84 -10.74 22.72 -1.75
CA LYS A 84 -9.38 22.65 -2.31
C LYS A 84 -8.34 22.20 -1.28
N ARG A 85 -8.71 21.24 -0.42
CA ARG A 85 -7.87 20.78 0.69
C ARG A 85 -7.98 19.28 0.92
N LEU A 86 -7.02 18.74 1.66
CA LEU A 86 -7.11 17.38 2.18
C LEU A 86 -8.04 17.35 3.39
N ALA A 87 -8.94 16.36 3.42
CA ALA A 87 -9.76 16.05 4.58
C ALA A 87 -9.36 14.66 5.11
N ALA A 88 -8.96 14.59 6.38
CA ALA A 88 -8.60 13.33 7.01
C ALA A 88 -9.82 12.40 7.06
N LEU A 89 -9.66 11.16 6.60
CA LEU A 89 -10.68 10.12 6.68
C LEU A 89 -10.43 9.13 7.82
N ASP A 90 -9.19 9.03 8.29
CA ASP A 90 -8.89 8.19 9.44
C ASP A 90 -9.54 8.79 10.69
N THR A 91 -10.42 7.99 11.31
CA THR A 91 -11.12 8.30 12.57
C THR A 91 -10.36 7.82 13.81
N ASP A 92 -9.15 7.28 13.65
CA ASP A 92 -8.29 6.93 14.78
C ASP A 92 -7.91 8.18 15.57
N GLU A 93 -7.79 8.05 16.89
CA GLU A 93 -7.32 9.17 17.74
C GLU A 93 -5.87 9.58 17.42
N ASP A 94 -5.15 8.73 16.67
CA ASP A 94 -3.81 8.98 16.11
C ASP A 94 -3.84 9.52 14.67
N SER A 95 -5.02 9.83 14.11
CA SER A 95 -5.14 10.45 12.78
C SER A 95 -4.21 11.66 12.73
N ALA A 96 -3.19 11.62 11.86
CA ALA A 96 -2.16 12.66 11.85
C ALA A 96 -2.83 14.01 11.61
N THR A 97 -2.93 14.78 12.69
CA THR A 97 -3.31 16.18 12.59
C THR A 97 -2.12 16.88 11.97
N LEU A 98 -2.17 17.06 10.65
CA LEU A 98 -1.17 17.84 9.95
C LEU A 98 -1.20 19.26 10.55
N PRO A 99 -0.04 19.88 10.85
CA PRO A 99 -0.01 21.29 11.16
C PRO A 99 -0.75 22.08 10.06
N GLU A 100 -1.53 23.08 10.44
CA GLU A 100 -2.37 23.84 9.50
C GLU A 100 -1.57 24.36 8.30
N ALA A 101 -0.38 24.93 8.56
CA ALA A 101 0.53 25.41 7.52
C ALA A 101 1.04 24.29 6.59
N LEU A 102 1.24 23.07 7.13
CA LEU A 102 1.63 21.89 6.34
C LEU A 102 0.50 21.41 5.46
N GLU A 103 -0.72 21.36 6.00
CA GLU A 103 -1.90 20.97 5.23
C GLU A 103 -2.16 21.95 4.09
N GLU A 104 -2.05 23.25 4.34
CA GLU A 104 -2.25 24.29 3.32
C GLU A 104 -1.23 24.18 2.18
N GLU A 105 0.07 24.13 2.51
CA GLU A 105 1.13 24.01 1.51
C GLU A 105 1.01 22.69 0.74
N LEU A 106 0.73 21.58 1.42
CA LEU A 106 0.52 20.28 0.76
C LEU A 106 -0.70 20.31 -0.19
N SER A 107 -1.79 20.94 0.24
CA SER A 107 -3.00 21.09 -0.58
C SER A 107 -2.74 21.92 -1.83
N ASN A 108 -1.98 23.01 -1.72
CA ASN A 108 -1.55 23.81 -2.88
C ASN A 108 -0.72 22.98 -3.87
N ARG A 109 0.21 22.14 -3.38
CA ARG A 109 1.02 21.25 -4.22
C ARG A 109 0.17 20.20 -4.93
N LEU A 110 -0.76 19.57 -4.21
CA LEU A 110 -1.66 18.57 -4.78
C LEU A 110 -2.61 19.19 -5.81
N GLN A 111 -3.14 20.39 -5.55
CA GLN A 111 -3.98 21.09 -6.52
C GLN A 111 -3.23 21.39 -7.82
N ALA A 112 -1.98 21.86 -7.74
CA ALA A 112 -1.16 22.14 -8.92
C ALA A 112 -0.81 20.88 -9.73
N ASP A 113 -0.89 19.71 -9.09
CA ASP A 113 -0.54 18.42 -9.65
C ASP A 113 -1.75 17.67 -10.24
N LEU A 114 -2.96 18.03 -9.84
CA LEU A 114 -4.19 17.50 -10.41
C LEU A 114 -4.37 17.99 -11.86
N PRO A 115 -4.72 17.10 -12.80
CA PRO A 115 -5.02 17.50 -14.18
C PRO A 115 -6.28 18.38 -14.21
N HIS A 116 -6.18 19.56 -14.83
CA HIS A 116 -7.27 20.54 -15.00
C HIS A 116 -8.22 20.16 -16.13
#